data_AF-A0A8T5S0X9-F1
#
_entry.id   AF-A0A8T5S0X9-F1
#
_cell.length_a   1.000
_cell.length_b   1.000
_cell.length_c   1.000
_cell.angle_alpha   90.00
_cell.angle_beta   90.00
_cell.angle_gamma   90.00
#
_symmetry.space_group_name_H-M   'P 1'
#
loop_
_entity.id
_entity.type
_entity.pdbx_description
1 polymer ?
#
loop_
_entity_poly.entity_id
_entity_poly.type
_entity_poly.pdbx_seq_one_letter_code
_entity_poly.pdbx_strand_id
1 'polypeptide(L)'
;MGFSIKEVTYKGNYLLFLTEQEFSGPWFSFKLKGKNLETIPVLLKNIEPTPIYKMVNSRTGTTIDRITLDFDINEYLKILIKEKKLQPIDFKNKSSLIRLYIDVFNRPKVPYINTFFTLKNISGYDLIDFSVYFVFDFDINGLEGFDNDLSGYDDENDILYQYDKTGLYAGFSPISRSTNYETCLTKDFKIDNEKVNLSNTLYDKPGEILSALQIEFKTLEPDQSFQTALIISGASSKEELIENIKEG
;
A
#
# COMPACT_ATOMS: atom_id res chain seq x y z
N MET A 1 7.15 5.59 11.86
CA MET A 1 6.72 4.27 12.38
C MET A 1 5.54 3.85 11.53
N GLY A 2 5.51 2.63 10.97
CA GLY A 2 4.49 2.21 10.02
C GLY A 2 4.58 0.71 9.72
N PHE A 3 4.01 0.28 8.59
CA PHE A 3 4.08 -1.10 8.10
C PHE A 3 4.82 -1.13 6.76
N SER A 4 5.75 -2.06 6.62
CA SER A 4 6.41 -2.33 5.35
C SER A 4 6.82 -3.79 5.31
N ILE A 5 6.68 -4.42 4.14
CA ILE A 5 7.17 -5.78 3.91
C ILE A 5 8.68 -5.69 3.65
N LYS A 6 9.48 -6.30 4.52
CA LYS A 6 10.94 -6.16 4.43
C LYS A 6 11.59 -7.09 3.44
N GLU A 7 11.02 -8.28 3.32
CA GLU A 7 11.61 -9.36 2.55
C GLU A 7 10.50 -10.33 2.12
N VAL A 8 10.54 -10.74 0.85
CA VAL A 8 9.75 -11.85 0.33
C VAL A 8 10.69 -12.74 -0.48
N THR A 9 10.60 -14.05 -0.25
CA THR A 9 11.38 -15.03 -1.00
C THR A 9 10.49 -16.10 -1.63
N TYR A 10 10.92 -16.62 -2.76
CA TYR A 10 10.30 -17.77 -3.42
C TYR A 10 11.38 -18.78 -3.80
N LYS A 11 11.25 -20.01 -3.27
CA LYS A 11 12.22 -21.10 -3.43
C LYS A 11 13.68 -20.70 -3.11
N GLY A 12 13.86 -19.77 -2.17
CA GLY A 12 15.18 -19.28 -1.74
C GLY A 12 15.73 -18.10 -2.54
N ASN A 13 15.04 -17.66 -3.60
CA ASN A 13 15.39 -16.43 -4.31
C ASN A 13 14.59 -15.25 -3.77
N TYR A 14 15.19 -14.06 -3.77
CA TYR A 14 14.53 -12.83 -3.35
C TYR A 14 13.54 -12.35 -4.41
N LEU A 15 12.35 -11.96 -3.97
CA LEU A 15 11.37 -11.21 -4.77
C LEU A 15 11.32 -9.74 -4.36
N LEU A 16 11.55 -9.48 -3.07
CA LEU A 16 11.60 -8.16 -2.46
C LEU A 16 12.71 -8.20 -1.43
N PHE A 17 13.70 -7.32 -1.54
CA PHE A 17 14.86 -7.33 -0.64
C PHE A 17 15.56 -5.99 -0.58
N LEU A 18 15.67 -5.42 0.62
CA LEU A 18 16.31 -4.11 0.87
C LEU A 18 15.66 -2.92 0.16
N THR A 19 14.46 -3.11 -0.38
CA THR A 19 13.61 -2.06 -0.94
C THR A 19 13.46 -0.89 0.02
N GLU A 20 13.42 0.33 -0.52
CA GLU A 20 13.04 1.49 0.27
C GLU A 20 11.68 1.24 0.93
N GLN A 21 11.63 1.41 2.25
CA GLN A 21 10.47 0.94 3.01
C GLN A 21 9.16 1.60 2.57
N GLU A 22 9.22 2.80 1.99
CA GLU A 22 8.04 3.48 1.45
C GLU A 22 7.46 2.84 0.19
N PHE A 23 8.24 2.05 -0.56
CA PHE A 23 7.82 1.36 -1.78
C PHE A 23 7.55 -0.13 -1.54
N SER A 24 7.12 -0.48 -0.33
CA SER A 24 6.77 -1.84 0.04
C SER A 24 5.59 -1.87 1.01
N GLY A 25 4.42 -1.48 0.52
CA GLY A 25 3.20 -1.49 1.32
C GLY A 25 2.09 -0.56 0.83
N PRO A 26 1.03 -0.42 1.66
CA PRO A 26 -0.15 0.34 1.29
C PRO A 26 0.01 1.84 1.56
N TRP A 27 -0.27 2.68 0.58
CA TRP A 27 -0.48 4.12 0.78
C TRP A 27 -1.99 4.42 0.80
N PHE A 28 -2.36 5.56 1.38
CA PHE A 28 -3.74 5.99 1.48
C PHE A 28 -3.84 7.45 1.08
N SER A 29 -4.84 7.80 0.28
CA SER A 29 -5.21 9.20 0.06
C SER A 29 -6.69 9.41 0.31
N PHE A 30 -7.05 10.59 0.79
CA PHE A 30 -8.43 11.02 0.94
C PHE A 30 -8.43 12.52 1.16
N LYS A 31 -9.61 13.13 1.10
CA LYS A 31 -9.79 14.48 1.58
C LYS A 31 -10.58 14.45 2.89
N LEU A 32 -10.04 15.10 3.92
CA LEU A 32 -10.72 15.29 5.19
C LEU A 32 -11.79 16.37 5.03
N LYS A 33 -13.03 16.05 5.43
CA LYS A 33 -14.13 17.02 5.46
C LYS A 33 -14.80 16.99 6.83
N GLY A 34 -14.98 18.17 7.42
CA GLY A 34 -15.70 18.36 8.68
C GLY A 34 -16.65 19.55 8.59
N LYS A 35 -17.57 19.68 9.55
CA LYS A 35 -18.62 20.73 9.51
C LYS A 35 -18.10 22.16 9.34
N ASN A 36 -16.96 22.47 9.95
CA ASN A 36 -16.33 23.80 9.92
C ASN A 36 -14.87 23.72 9.43
N LEU A 37 -14.55 22.71 8.63
CA LEU A 37 -13.21 22.48 8.10
C LEU A 37 -13.30 22.52 6.58
N GLU A 38 -12.54 23.41 5.95
CA GLU A 38 -12.31 23.34 4.51
C GLU A 38 -11.74 21.97 4.16
N THR A 39 -12.02 21.47 2.96
CA THR A 39 -11.56 20.15 2.55
C THR A 39 -10.03 20.12 2.49
N ILE A 40 -9.41 19.23 3.27
CA ILE A 40 -7.94 19.11 3.34
C ILE A 40 -7.51 17.82 2.65
N PRO A 41 -6.70 17.86 1.59
CA PRO A 41 -6.15 16.66 0.99
C PRO A 41 -5.13 16.03 1.95
N VAL A 42 -5.20 14.72 2.06
CA VAL A 42 -4.30 13.91 2.87
C VAL A 42 -3.75 12.79 1.99
N LEU A 43 -2.43 12.66 2.00
CA LEU A 43 -1.71 11.51 1.49
C LEU A 43 -0.89 10.94 2.65
N LEU A 44 -1.08 9.65 2.93
CA LEU A 44 -0.36 8.92 3.96
C LEU A 44 0.37 7.77 3.28
N LYS A 45 1.69 7.77 3.40
CA LYS A 45 2.50 6.63 2.98
C LYS A 45 2.37 5.51 4.01
N ASN A 46 2.79 4.30 3.64
CA ASN A 46 2.80 3.16 4.56
C ASN A 46 3.69 3.37 5.80
N ILE A 47 4.60 4.34 5.74
CA ILE A 47 5.41 4.81 6.86
C ILE A 47 5.32 6.33 7.00
N GLU A 48 4.88 6.79 8.17
CA GLU A 48 4.82 8.21 8.54
C GLU A 48 5.52 8.47 9.88
N PRO A 49 6.01 9.68 10.16
CA PRO A 49 6.66 9.99 11.43
C PRO A 49 5.66 9.93 12.59
N THR A 50 6.12 9.46 13.74
CA THR A 50 5.41 9.71 15.00
C THR A 50 5.42 11.22 15.28
N PRO A 51 4.33 11.82 15.79
CA PRO A 51 3.14 11.19 16.36
C PRO A 51 1.97 11.00 15.38
N ILE A 52 2.18 11.19 14.07
CA ILE A 52 1.13 11.01 13.05
C ILE A 52 0.66 9.55 13.02
N TYR A 53 1.61 8.62 12.88
CA TYR A 53 1.36 7.18 13.05
C TYR A 53 1.77 6.72 14.43
N LYS A 54 0.85 6.01 15.10
CA LYS A 54 1.04 5.39 16.42
C LYS A 54 0.83 3.89 16.29
N MET A 55 1.86 3.10 16.56
CA MET A 55 1.70 1.65 16.67
C MET A 55 0.95 1.32 17.96
N VAL A 56 -0.26 0.81 17.82
CA VAL A 56 -1.13 0.45 18.95
C VAL A 56 -0.80 -0.96 19.44
N ASN A 57 -0.59 -1.87 18.50
CA ASN A 57 -0.32 -3.27 18.79
C ASN A 57 0.47 -3.91 17.65
N SER A 58 1.31 -4.87 18.01
CA SER A 58 1.95 -5.80 17.10
C SER A 58 1.96 -7.17 17.76
N ARG A 59 1.46 -8.18 17.04
CA ARG A 59 1.52 -9.57 17.47
C ARG A 59 2.07 -10.40 16.34
N THR A 60 3.24 -10.99 16.55
CA THR A 60 3.83 -11.96 15.64
C THR A 60 3.37 -13.36 16.02
N GLY A 61 2.92 -14.13 15.03
CA GLY A 61 2.51 -15.51 15.18
C GLY A 61 3.37 -16.45 14.34
N THR A 62 3.05 -17.75 14.37
CA THR A 62 3.69 -18.73 13.48
C THR A 62 3.19 -18.68 12.04
N THR A 63 2.05 -18.02 11.82
CA THR A 63 1.30 -18.08 10.56
C THR A 63 0.55 -16.78 10.28
N ILE A 64 0.19 -16.05 11.33
CA ILE A 64 -0.55 -14.80 11.23
C ILE A 64 0.18 -13.76 12.05
N ASP A 65 0.58 -12.68 11.40
CA ASP A 65 1.05 -11.48 12.05
C ASP A 65 -0.05 -10.43 12.00
N ARG A 66 -0.25 -9.73 13.12
CA ARG A 66 -1.26 -8.69 13.25
C ARG A 66 -0.61 -7.39 13.69
N ILE A 67 -0.89 -6.33 12.95
CA ILE A 67 -0.43 -4.98 13.25
C ILE A 67 -1.64 -4.07 13.33
N THR A 68 -1.64 -3.18 14.31
CA THR A 68 -2.65 -2.12 14.45
C THR A 68 -1.96 -0.78 14.55
N LEU A 69 -2.30 0.10 13.61
CA LEU A 69 -1.77 1.46 13.52
C LEU A 69 -2.92 2.45 13.67
N ASP A 70 -2.69 3.52 14.42
CA ASP A 70 -3.56 4.69 14.46
C ASP A 70 -2.89 5.83 13.71
N PHE A 71 -3.61 6.41 12.76
CA PHE A 71 -3.34 7.74 12.23
C PHE A 71 -4.09 8.77 13.07
N ASP A 72 -3.34 9.69 13.67
CA ASP A 72 -3.89 10.78 14.46
C ASP A 72 -4.12 12.03 13.59
N ILE A 73 -5.38 12.24 13.21
CA ILE A 73 -5.79 13.39 12.39
C ILE A 73 -5.46 14.70 13.12
N ASN A 74 -5.62 14.75 14.44
CA ASN A 74 -5.37 15.99 15.17
C ASN A 74 -3.88 16.33 15.14
N GLU A 75 -2.99 15.35 15.28
CA GLU A 75 -1.54 15.58 15.15
C GLU A 75 -1.16 16.01 13.73
N TYR A 76 -1.74 15.39 12.71
CA TYR A 76 -1.56 15.81 11.31
C TYR A 76 -1.99 17.27 11.09
N LEU A 77 -3.18 17.65 11.55
CA LEU A 77 -3.69 19.03 11.42
C LEU A 77 -2.83 20.04 12.22
N LYS A 78 -2.33 19.67 13.41
CA LYS A 78 -1.40 20.53 14.18
C LYS A 78 -0.11 20.80 13.40
N ILE A 79 0.43 19.80 12.69
CA ILE A 79 1.61 19.97 11.83
C ILE A 79 1.30 20.96 10.72
N LEU A 80 0.17 20.82 10.01
CA LEU A 80 -0.24 21.76 8.96
C LEU A 80 -0.42 23.21 9.49
N ILE A 81 -0.98 23.37 10.69
CA ILE A 81 -1.10 24.69 11.34
C ILE A 81 0.28 25.27 11.66
N LYS A 82 1.20 24.46 12.21
CA LYS A 82 2.58 24.89 12.50
C LYS A 82 3.32 25.32 11.23
N GLU A 83 3.06 24.63 10.12
CA GLU A 83 3.59 24.95 8.79
C GLU A 83 2.87 26.12 8.11
N LYS A 84 1.86 26.73 8.76
CA LYS A 84 1.02 27.81 8.23
C LYS A 84 0.27 27.44 6.95
N LYS A 85 0.06 26.14 6.70
CA LYS A 85 -0.77 25.62 5.61
C LYS A 85 -2.26 25.59 5.95
N LEU A 86 -2.59 25.76 7.24
CA LEU A 86 -3.95 25.74 7.75
C LEU A 86 -4.12 26.79 8.85
N GLN A 87 -5.30 27.41 8.90
CA GLN A 87 -5.64 28.32 10.00
C GLN A 87 -5.81 27.55 11.32
N PRO A 88 -5.57 28.17 12.48
CA PRO A 88 -5.77 27.51 13.77
C PRO A 88 -7.20 26.98 13.93
N ILE A 89 -7.32 25.73 14.40
CA ILE A 89 -8.60 25.05 14.65
C ILE A 89 -8.67 24.64 16.12
N ASP A 90 -9.86 24.75 16.70
CA ASP A 90 -10.14 24.24 18.05
C ASP A 90 -10.47 22.74 18.00
N PHE A 91 -9.59 21.93 18.57
CA PHE A 91 -9.75 20.47 18.64
C PHE A 91 -10.67 20.07 19.79
N LYS A 92 -11.99 20.24 19.61
CA LYS A 92 -12.99 19.90 20.64
C LYS A 92 -13.05 18.41 20.99
N ASN A 93 -12.67 17.52 20.07
CA ASN A 93 -12.59 16.08 20.30
C ASN A 93 -11.15 15.66 20.63
N LYS A 94 -10.95 15.05 21.81
CA LYS A 94 -9.63 14.68 22.33
C LYS A 94 -8.91 13.57 21.54
N SER A 95 -9.62 12.80 20.71
CA SER A 95 -9.02 11.81 19.80
C SER A 95 -9.82 11.74 18.50
N SER A 96 -9.15 11.94 17.37
CA SER A 96 -9.73 11.84 16.04
C SER A 96 -8.81 10.95 15.22
N LEU A 97 -9.19 9.67 15.07
CA LEU A 97 -8.29 8.62 14.61
C LEU A 97 -8.83 7.91 13.37
N ILE A 98 -7.92 7.51 12.49
CA ILE A 98 -8.17 6.45 11.52
C ILE A 98 -7.35 5.25 11.98
N ARG A 99 -8.01 4.11 12.19
CA ARG A 99 -7.35 2.89 12.63
C ARG A 99 -7.18 1.93 11.47
N LEU A 100 -5.95 1.49 11.25
CA LEU A 100 -5.59 0.49 10.27
C LEU A 100 -5.23 -0.82 10.98
N TYR A 101 -5.96 -1.88 10.64
CA TYR A 101 -5.63 -3.25 10.99
C TYR A 101 -5.02 -3.94 9.79
N ILE A 102 -3.89 -4.61 10.00
CA ILE A 102 -3.16 -5.35 8.98
C ILE A 102 -2.97 -6.76 9.52
N ASP A 103 -3.58 -7.73 8.86
CA ASP A 103 -3.42 -9.15 9.17
C ASP A 103 -2.67 -9.81 8.02
N VAL A 104 -1.42 -10.23 8.25
CA VAL A 104 -0.56 -10.91 7.28
C VAL A 104 -0.58 -12.40 7.55
N PHE A 105 -1.09 -13.17 6.60
CA PHE A 105 -1.12 -14.63 6.64
C PHE A 105 0.01 -15.16 5.77
N ASN A 106 1.02 -15.72 6.42
CA ASN A 106 2.15 -16.37 5.76
C ASN A 106 2.20 -17.83 6.20
N ARG A 107 1.55 -18.70 5.44
CA ARG A 107 1.52 -20.14 5.75
C ARG A 107 2.81 -20.79 5.24
N PRO A 108 3.43 -21.70 6.01
CA PRO A 108 4.54 -22.49 5.49
C PRO A 108 4.10 -23.29 4.26
N LYS A 109 4.98 -23.38 3.26
CA LYS A 109 4.84 -24.23 2.06
C LYS A 109 3.74 -23.82 1.07
N VAL A 110 3.18 -22.61 1.16
CA VAL A 110 2.42 -22.01 0.06
C VAL A 110 3.26 -20.91 -0.61
N PRO A 111 3.08 -20.66 -1.92
CA PRO A 111 3.91 -19.70 -2.66
C PRO A 111 3.43 -18.24 -2.57
N TYR A 112 2.42 -17.96 -1.73
CA TYR A 112 1.79 -16.66 -1.62
C TYR A 112 1.62 -16.18 -0.16
N ILE A 113 1.48 -14.86 0.00
CA ILE A 113 1.18 -14.16 1.25
C ILE A 113 -0.15 -13.44 1.07
N ASN A 114 -1.08 -13.66 2.00
CA ASN A 114 -2.37 -12.96 2.00
C ASN A 114 -2.33 -11.88 3.06
N THR A 115 -2.58 -10.64 2.68
CA THR A 115 -2.63 -9.51 3.61
C THR A 115 -4.01 -8.88 3.59
N PHE A 116 -4.66 -8.83 4.74
CA PHE A 116 -5.96 -8.19 4.91
C PHE A 116 -5.79 -6.82 5.55
N PHE A 117 -6.44 -5.82 4.96
CA PHE A 117 -6.44 -4.46 5.43
C PHE A 117 -7.85 -4.08 5.85
N THR A 118 -8.02 -3.65 7.10
CA THR A 118 -9.25 -3.00 7.56
C THR A 118 -8.92 -1.60 8.02
N LEU A 119 -9.49 -0.60 7.36
CA LEU A 119 -9.38 0.79 7.77
C LEU A 119 -10.71 1.22 8.38
N LYS A 120 -10.67 1.69 9.64
CA LYS A 120 -11.84 2.16 10.38
C LYS A 120 -11.72 3.65 10.64
N ASN A 121 -12.73 4.41 10.23
CA ASN A 121 -12.83 5.82 10.56
C ASN A 121 -13.40 5.98 11.98
N ILE A 122 -12.54 6.24 12.96
CA ILE A 122 -12.91 6.49 14.36
C ILE A 122 -12.84 8.00 14.64
N SER A 123 -13.09 8.81 13.61
CA SER A 123 -13.01 10.25 13.64
C SER A 123 -14.37 10.89 13.47
N GLY A 124 -14.45 12.20 13.74
CA GLY A 124 -15.64 12.99 13.43
C GLY A 124 -15.64 13.59 12.01
N TYR A 125 -14.73 13.16 11.14
CA TYR A 125 -14.55 13.67 9.79
C TYR A 125 -14.99 12.64 8.75
N ASP A 126 -15.53 13.11 7.63
CA ASP A 126 -15.71 12.27 6.45
C ASP A 126 -14.37 12.18 5.71
N LEU A 127 -14.04 10.97 5.24
CA LEU A 127 -12.91 10.76 4.32
C LEU A 127 -13.49 10.62 2.91
N ILE A 128 -13.51 11.70 2.14
CA ILE A 128 -14.04 11.73 0.77
C ILE A 128 -12.94 11.41 -0.24
N ASP A 129 -13.31 10.85 -1.39
CA ASP A 129 -12.38 10.46 -2.46
C ASP A 129 -11.25 9.56 -1.92
N PHE A 130 -11.64 8.56 -1.11
CA PHE A 130 -10.69 7.69 -0.43
C PHE A 130 -10.08 6.71 -1.44
N SER A 131 -8.75 6.59 -1.45
CA SER A 131 -8.03 5.62 -2.26
C SER A 131 -7.00 4.88 -1.43
N VAL A 132 -6.80 3.60 -1.76
CA VAL A 132 -5.67 2.81 -1.29
C VAL A 132 -4.78 2.50 -2.48
N TYR A 133 -3.48 2.62 -2.29
CA TYR A 133 -2.48 2.21 -3.28
C TYR A 133 -1.67 1.07 -2.69
N PHE A 134 -1.42 0.02 -3.45
CA PHE A 134 -0.47 -1.04 -3.11
C PHE A 134 0.76 -0.81 -3.95
N VAL A 135 1.88 -0.45 -3.31
CA VAL A 135 3.11 -0.05 -3.97
C VAL A 135 4.21 -1.05 -3.62
N PHE A 136 4.80 -1.65 -4.66
CA PHE A 136 5.88 -2.62 -4.54
C PHE A 136 6.93 -2.38 -5.62
N ASP A 137 8.13 -2.07 -5.18
CA ASP A 137 9.35 -2.21 -5.96
C ASP A 137 9.89 -3.63 -5.67
N PHE A 138 9.67 -4.56 -6.61
CA PHE A 138 10.08 -5.96 -6.43
C PHE A 138 11.51 -6.09 -6.95
N ASP A 139 12.48 -6.03 -6.04
CA ASP A 139 13.88 -6.32 -6.35
C ASP A 139 14.06 -7.82 -6.69
N ILE A 140 13.73 -8.24 -7.91
CA ILE A 140 13.82 -9.66 -8.33
C ILE A 140 15.28 -10.10 -8.25
N ASN A 141 15.54 -11.22 -7.58
CA ASN A 141 16.90 -11.69 -7.26
C ASN A 141 17.73 -10.70 -6.40
N GLY A 142 17.10 -9.72 -5.77
CA GLY A 142 17.73 -8.75 -4.88
C GLY A 142 18.76 -7.87 -5.60
N LEU A 143 19.89 -7.60 -4.93
CA LEU A 143 20.93 -6.69 -5.44
C LEU A 143 21.55 -7.12 -6.78
N GLU A 144 21.45 -8.40 -7.16
CA GLU A 144 21.99 -8.88 -8.44
C GLU A 144 21.06 -8.58 -9.63
N GLY A 145 19.78 -8.31 -9.39
CA GLY A 145 18.75 -8.07 -10.41
C GLY A 145 18.16 -6.65 -10.46
N PHE A 146 18.52 -5.79 -9.52
CA PHE A 146 17.84 -4.51 -9.23
C PHE A 146 17.59 -3.55 -10.41
N ASP A 147 18.34 -3.64 -11.52
CA ASP A 147 18.25 -2.71 -12.65
C ASP A 147 17.76 -3.34 -13.96
N ASN A 148 17.28 -4.59 -13.91
CA ASN A 148 16.94 -5.35 -15.11
C ASN A 148 15.51 -5.93 -15.12
N ASP A 149 14.70 -5.53 -14.14
CA ASP A 149 13.32 -5.98 -14.03
C ASP A 149 12.49 -5.47 -15.21
N LEU A 150 11.59 -6.34 -15.66
CA LEU A 150 10.56 -6.08 -16.63
C LEU A 150 9.21 -6.12 -15.92
N SER A 151 8.22 -5.45 -16.49
CA SER A 151 6.87 -5.43 -15.94
C SER A 151 5.84 -6.06 -16.86
N GLY A 152 4.74 -6.48 -16.27
CA GLY A 152 3.56 -6.91 -17.01
C GLY A 152 2.30 -6.77 -16.16
N TYR A 153 1.17 -6.81 -16.85
CA TYR A 153 -0.14 -6.78 -16.23
C TYR A 153 -1.05 -7.80 -16.93
N ASP A 154 -1.77 -8.57 -16.12
CA ASP A 154 -2.77 -9.52 -16.56
C ASP A 154 -4.17 -8.93 -16.30
N ASP A 155 -4.81 -8.41 -17.34
CA ASP A 155 -6.10 -7.70 -17.20
C ASP A 155 -7.29 -8.60 -16.85
N GLU A 156 -7.19 -9.89 -17.15
CA GLU A 156 -8.23 -10.86 -16.82
C GLU A 156 -8.29 -11.09 -15.31
N ASN A 157 -7.12 -11.26 -14.67
CA ASN A 157 -7.02 -11.57 -13.25
C ASN A 157 -6.62 -10.36 -12.38
N ASP A 158 -6.42 -9.17 -12.98
CA ASP A 158 -5.98 -7.94 -12.31
C ASP A 158 -4.67 -8.16 -11.51
N ILE A 159 -3.68 -8.76 -12.18
CA ILE A 159 -2.38 -9.08 -11.58
C ILE A 159 -1.33 -8.15 -12.18
N LEU A 160 -0.69 -7.34 -11.34
CA LEU A 160 0.51 -6.58 -11.70
C LEU A 160 1.74 -7.37 -11.25
N TYR A 161 2.70 -7.53 -12.15
CA TYR A 161 3.87 -8.37 -11.89
C TYR A 161 5.16 -7.80 -12.48
N GLN A 162 6.26 -8.23 -11.88
CA GLN A 162 7.63 -7.98 -12.31
C GLN A 162 8.37 -9.29 -12.51
N TYR A 163 9.36 -9.29 -13.40
CA TYR A 163 10.15 -10.48 -13.72
C TYR A 163 11.47 -10.11 -14.38
N ASP A 164 12.39 -11.05 -14.40
CA ASP A 164 13.68 -10.90 -15.07
C ASP A 164 13.93 -12.00 -16.11
N LYS A 165 15.14 -12.02 -16.66
CA LYS A 165 15.55 -13.04 -17.65
C LYS A 165 15.83 -14.42 -17.05
N THR A 166 15.91 -14.54 -15.73
CA THR A 166 16.08 -15.84 -15.06
C THR A 166 14.79 -16.65 -15.05
N GLY A 167 13.65 -16.00 -15.32
CA GLY A 167 12.33 -16.61 -15.27
C GLY A 167 11.71 -16.58 -13.88
N LEU A 168 12.25 -15.78 -12.96
CA LEU A 168 11.63 -15.50 -11.67
C LEU A 168 10.59 -14.39 -11.84
N TYR A 169 9.41 -14.61 -11.28
CA TYR A 169 8.29 -13.68 -11.30
C TYR A 169 7.87 -13.35 -9.88
N ALA A 170 7.57 -12.09 -9.63
CA ALA A 170 6.84 -11.63 -8.45
C ALA A 170 5.62 -10.84 -8.90
N GLY A 171 4.51 -10.99 -8.19
CA GLY A 171 3.33 -10.20 -8.51
C GLY A 171 2.33 -10.19 -7.39
N PHE A 172 1.33 -9.33 -7.57
CA PHE A 172 0.31 -9.10 -6.56
C PHE A 172 -1.00 -8.72 -7.22
N SER A 173 -2.09 -9.01 -6.50
CA SER A 173 -3.43 -8.65 -6.91
C SER A 173 -4.30 -8.36 -5.69
N PRO A 174 -5.14 -7.32 -5.74
CA PRO A 174 -6.18 -7.11 -4.77
C PRO A 174 -7.37 -8.04 -4.99
N ILE A 175 -8.11 -8.33 -3.92
CA ILE A 175 -9.36 -9.09 -4.04
C ILE A 175 -10.46 -8.32 -4.80
N SER A 176 -10.39 -6.99 -4.78
CA SER A 176 -11.29 -6.11 -5.51
C SER A 176 -10.52 -5.53 -6.69
N ARG A 177 -11.08 -5.63 -7.89
CA ARG A 177 -10.45 -5.12 -9.12
C ARG A 177 -9.96 -3.69 -8.94
N SER A 178 -8.71 -3.46 -9.32
CA SER A 178 -8.06 -2.16 -9.30
C SER A 178 -8.82 -1.17 -10.16
N THR A 179 -8.88 0.08 -9.70
CA THR A 179 -9.41 1.19 -10.50
C THR A 179 -8.34 1.72 -11.43
N ASN A 180 -7.10 1.75 -10.97
CA ASN A 180 -5.94 2.13 -11.78
C ASN A 180 -4.70 1.31 -11.41
N TYR A 181 -3.75 1.24 -12.33
CA TYR A 181 -2.44 0.59 -12.13
C TYR A 181 -1.33 1.40 -12.78
N GLU A 182 -0.08 1.21 -12.37
CA GLU A 182 1.08 1.84 -13.01
C GLU A 182 2.33 0.99 -12.75
N THR A 183 3.16 0.79 -13.78
CA THR A 183 4.58 0.51 -13.56
C THR A 183 5.42 1.63 -14.14
N CYS A 184 6.47 2.01 -13.42
CA CYS A 184 7.39 3.08 -13.80
C CYS A 184 8.76 2.81 -13.18
N LEU A 185 9.79 3.59 -13.57
CA LEU A 185 11.03 3.57 -12.81
C LEU A 185 10.78 4.09 -11.40
N THR A 186 11.37 3.47 -10.37
CA THR A 186 11.15 3.85 -8.96
C THR A 186 11.35 5.35 -8.73
N LYS A 187 12.40 5.94 -9.30
CA LYS A 187 12.69 7.39 -9.24
C LYS A 187 11.62 8.30 -9.85
N ASP A 188 10.80 7.79 -10.76
CA ASP A 188 9.76 8.53 -11.49
C ASP A 188 8.38 8.33 -10.84
N PHE A 189 8.26 7.42 -9.86
CA PHE A 189 7.01 7.18 -9.15
C PHE A 189 6.61 8.41 -8.34
N LYS A 190 5.38 8.88 -8.57
CA LYS A 190 4.86 10.09 -7.94
C LYS A 190 3.36 9.98 -7.72
N ILE A 191 2.97 10.00 -6.45
CA ILE A 191 1.62 10.30 -6.00
C ILE A 191 1.72 11.48 -5.05
N ASP A 192 0.94 12.52 -5.32
CA ASP A 192 0.88 13.74 -4.51
C ASP A 192 -0.52 14.37 -4.59
N ASN A 193 -0.68 15.57 -4.02
CA ASN A 193 -1.97 16.25 -4.01
C ASN A 193 -2.45 16.72 -5.40
N GLU A 194 -1.58 16.73 -6.41
CA GLU A 194 -1.89 17.11 -7.80
C GLU A 194 -2.08 15.88 -8.69
N LYS A 195 -1.26 14.84 -8.51
CA LYS A 195 -1.36 13.53 -9.16
C LYS A 195 -1.80 12.48 -8.14
N VAL A 196 -3.11 12.31 -8.00
CA VAL A 196 -3.71 11.30 -7.11
C VAL A 196 -3.96 9.97 -7.80
N ASN A 197 -4.11 9.93 -9.13
CA ASN A 197 -4.43 8.69 -9.84
C ASN A 197 -3.21 8.09 -10.54
N LEU A 198 -3.14 6.77 -10.52
CA LEU A 198 -2.17 6.00 -11.31
C LEU A 198 -2.49 6.11 -12.80
N SER A 199 -1.46 5.99 -13.65
CA SER A 199 -1.54 6.35 -15.06
C SER A 199 -2.19 5.30 -15.99
N ASN A 200 -2.43 4.08 -15.51
CA ASN A 200 -2.82 2.91 -16.32
C ASN A 200 -1.80 2.56 -17.40
N THR A 201 -0.51 2.70 -17.09
CA THR A 201 0.58 2.42 -18.02
C THR A 201 1.53 1.38 -17.48
N LEU A 202 2.25 0.73 -18.39
CA LEU A 202 3.33 -0.18 -18.08
C LEU A 202 4.63 0.39 -18.64
N TYR A 203 5.68 0.38 -17.84
CA TYR A 203 7.04 0.62 -18.27
C TYR A 203 7.54 -0.56 -19.11
N ASP A 204 8.00 -0.26 -20.31
CA ASP A 204 8.26 -1.25 -21.38
C ASP A 204 9.74 -1.65 -21.51
N LYS A 205 10.61 -1.16 -20.62
CA LYS A 205 12.06 -1.41 -20.65
C LYS A 205 12.54 -2.05 -19.35
N PRO A 206 13.68 -2.74 -19.38
CA PRO A 206 14.37 -3.15 -18.16
C PRO A 206 14.73 -1.95 -17.27
N GLY A 207 14.64 -2.10 -15.96
CA GLY A 207 15.07 -1.09 -14.99
C GLY A 207 14.77 -1.49 -13.55
N GLU A 208 15.05 -0.56 -12.63
CA GLU A 208 14.53 -0.56 -11.25
C GLU A 208 13.06 -0.13 -11.32
N ILE A 209 12.15 -1.11 -11.40
CA ILE A 209 10.73 -0.88 -11.67
C ILE A 209 9.95 -0.91 -10.36
N LEU A 210 9.10 0.10 -10.17
CA LEU A 210 8.06 0.09 -9.16
C LEU A 210 6.71 -0.24 -9.80
N SER A 211 5.97 -1.13 -9.15
CA SER A 211 4.61 -1.55 -9.50
C SER A 211 3.60 -1.03 -8.49
N ALA A 212 2.51 -0.43 -8.97
CA ALA A 212 1.45 0.11 -8.13
C ALA A 212 0.04 -0.27 -8.62
N LEU A 213 -0.84 -0.62 -7.69
CA LEU A 213 -2.29 -0.80 -7.91
C LEU A 213 -3.08 0.16 -7.02
N GLN A 214 -4.16 0.73 -7.54
CA GLN A 214 -5.04 1.66 -6.85
C GLN A 214 -6.45 1.10 -6.74
N ILE A 215 -7.09 1.30 -5.59
CA ILE A 215 -8.52 1.06 -5.38
C ILE A 215 -9.14 2.36 -4.88
N GLU A 216 -10.04 2.94 -5.67
CA GLU A 216 -10.88 4.07 -5.23
C GLU A 216 -12.14 3.58 -4.48
N PHE A 217 -12.48 4.30 -3.42
CA PHE A 217 -13.72 4.16 -2.66
C PHE A 217 -14.33 5.54 -2.45
N LYS A 218 -15.66 5.63 -2.45
CA LYS A 218 -16.35 6.94 -2.49
C LYS A 218 -16.10 7.79 -1.25
N THR A 219 -16.69 7.39 -0.13
CA THR A 219 -16.62 8.15 1.13
C THR A 219 -16.63 7.17 2.28
N LEU A 220 -15.70 7.34 3.22
CA LEU A 220 -15.73 6.66 4.50
C LEU A 220 -16.19 7.63 5.59
N GLU A 221 -17.47 7.54 5.95
CA GLU A 221 -18.09 8.37 6.99
C GLU A 221 -17.62 7.94 8.40
N PRO A 222 -17.83 8.76 9.43
CA PRO A 222 -17.61 8.37 10.81
C PRO A 222 -18.19 6.99 11.14
N ASP A 223 -17.42 6.20 11.89
CA ASP A 223 -17.72 4.83 12.33
C ASP A 223 -17.78 3.76 11.22
N GLN A 224 -17.66 4.14 9.95
CA GLN A 224 -17.56 3.18 8.85
C GLN A 224 -16.18 2.53 8.75
N SER A 225 -16.14 1.37 8.10
CA SER A 225 -14.91 0.65 7.80
C SER A 225 -14.83 0.28 6.32
N PHE A 226 -13.64 0.43 5.76
CA PHE A 226 -13.25 -0.12 4.47
C PHE A 226 -12.42 -1.38 4.69
N GLN A 227 -12.64 -2.41 3.87
CA GLN A 227 -11.90 -3.67 3.92
C GLN A 227 -11.45 -4.07 2.53
N THR A 228 -10.22 -4.53 2.44
CA THR A 228 -9.66 -5.11 1.22
C THR A 228 -8.60 -6.15 1.59
N ALA A 229 -8.19 -6.94 0.61
CA ALA A 229 -7.10 -7.89 0.75
C ALA A 229 -6.17 -7.79 -0.46
N LEU A 230 -4.92 -8.17 -0.23
CA LEU A 230 -3.87 -8.25 -1.23
C LEU A 230 -3.22 -9.62 -1.14
N ILE A 231 -3.05 -10.26 -2.28
CA ILE A 231 -2.29 -11.49 -2.44
C ILE A 231 -0.97 -11.12 -3.11
N ILE A 232 0.15 -11.56 -2.55
CA ILE A 232 1.50 -11.39 -3.12
C ILE A 232 2.09 -12.77 -3.33
N SER A 233 2.66 -13.06 -4.49
CA SER A 233 3.22 -14.37 -4.81
C SER A 233 4.49 -14.27 -5.62
N GLY A 234 5.29 -15.34 -5.55
CA GLY A 234 6.37 -15.62 -6.49
C GLY A 234 6.07 -16.83 -7.38
N ALA A 235 6.82 -16.97 -8.48
CA ALA A 235 6.75 -18.12 -9.37
C ALA A 235 7.97 -18.24 -10.29
N SER A 236 8.10 -19.39 -10.95
CA SER A 236 9.14 -19.69 -11.96
C SER A 236 8.63 -19.52 -13.41
N SER A 237 7.38 -19.06 -13.57
CA SER A 237 6.73 -18.74 -14.85
C SER A 237 5.54 -17.81 -14.62
N LYS A 238 5.09 -17.12 -15.67
CA LYS A 238 3.90 -16.28 -15.61
C LYS A 238 2.65 -17.10 -15.25
N GLU A 239 2.49 -18.27 -15.85
CA GLU A 239 1.34 -19.14 -15.64
C GLU A 239 1.26 -19.64 -14.20
N GLU A 240 2.41 -20.04 -13.63
CA GLU A 240 2.49 -20.41 -12.22
C GLU A 240 2.19 -19.21 -11.31
N LEU A 241 2.63 -18.00 -11.65
CA LEU A 241 2.31 -16.80 -10.85
C LEU A 241 0.80 -16.57 -10.80
N ILE A 242 0.15 -16.60 -11.96
CA ILE A 242 -1.29 -16.36 -12.06
C ILE A 242 -2.07 -17.41 -11.24
N GLU A 243 -1.70 -18.68 -11.35
CA GLU A 243 -2.37 -19.73 -10.59
C GLU A 243 -2.14 -19.60 -9.09
N ASN A 244 -0.90 -19.31 -8.66
CA ASN A 244 -0.60 -19.10 -7.25
C ASN A 244 -1.43 -17.94 -6.65
N ILE A 245 -1.62 -16.85 -7.40
CA ILE A 245 -2.43 -15.72 -6.95
C ILE A 245 -3.92 -16.06 -6.92
N LYS A 246 -4.42 -16.84 -7.88
CA LYS A 246 -5.83 -17.27 -7.90
C LYS A 246 -6.18 -18.26 -6.78
N GLU A 247 -5.22 -19.09 -6.37
CA GLU A 247 -5.39 -20.04 -5.28
C GLU A 247 -5.33 -19.39 -3.88
N GLY A 248 -4.74 -18.20 -3.77
CA GLY A 248 -4.56 -17.45 -2.51
C GLY A 248 -5.85 -16.89 -1.93
#